data_AF-A0AA95F361-F1
#
_entry.id   AF-A0AA95F361-F1
#
_cell.length_a   1.000
_cell.length_b   1.000
_cell.length_c   1.000
_cell.angle_alpha   90.00
_cell.angle_beta   90.00
_cell.angle_gamma   90.00
#
_symmetry.space_group_name_H-M   'P 1'
#
loop_
_entity.id
_entity.type
_entity.pdbx_description
1 polymer ?
#
loop_
_entity_poly.entity_id
_entity_poly.type
_entity_poly.pdbx_seq_one_letter_code
_entity_poly.pdbx_strand_id
1 'polypeptide(L)'
;MRRIPALGVVAAAVAVAALSACVSTPVVQTADMPGQLEPVHAAAFTQDMAVFWVSSNGCTGKDDVKPFVTRLRDSAVITLRRLDEDRCQDVKPEGVQLQWSFEELGLEPGAQVSVNNPYMLRQDVKTNAAS
;
A
#
# COMPACT_ATOMS: atom_id res chain seq x y z
N MET A 1 13.10 -9.60 -76.44
CA MET A 1 14.24 -9.86 -75.54
C MET A 1 14.17 -8.87 -74.38
N ARG A 2 14.19 -9.40 -73.16
CA ARG A 2 13.90 -8.73 -71.88
C ARG A 2 15.21 -8.16 -71.30
N ARG A 3 15.22 -6.91 -70.82
CA ARG A 3 16.25 -6.41 -69.90
C ARG A 3 15.60 -5.46 -68.88
N ILE A 4 15.64 -5.87 -67.62
CA ILE A 4 15.21 -5.13 -66.44
C ILE A 4 16.48 -4.60 -65.77
N PRO A 5 16.56 -3.33 -65.37
CA PRO A 5 17.50 -2.91 -64.33
C PRO A 5 16.74 -2.57 -63.04
N ALA A 6 17.13 -3.25 -61.96
CA ALA A 6 16.76 -2.94 -60.59
C ALA A 6 17.63 -1.80 -60.04
N LEU A 7 17.06 -0.89 -59.25
CA LEU A 7 17.73 0.03 -58.30
C LEU A 7 16.61 0.81 -57.59
N GLY A 8 16.51 1.01 -56.27
CA GLY A 8 17.22 0.50 -55.11
C GLY A 8 16.31 0.80 -53.91
N VAL A 9 16.17 -0.14 -52.98
CA VAL A 9 15.40 0.05 -51.75
C VAL A 9 16.32 0.71 -50.73
N VAL A 10 16.09 1.98 -50.41
CA VAL A 10 16.76 2.65 -49.29
C VAL A 10 16.06 2.20 -48.01
N ALA A 11 16.63 1.21 -47.33
CA ALA A 11 16.21 0.82 -45.99
C ALA A 11 16.73 1.88 -45.00
N ALA A 12 15.86 2.80 -44.57
CA ALA A 12 16.12 3.69 -43.46
C ALA A 12 16.09 2.87 -42.16
N ALA A 13 17.25 2.46 -41.66
CA ALA A 13 17.38 1.82 -40.35
C ALA A 13 17.14 2.87 -39.25
N VAL A 14 15.90 2.95 -38.76
CA VAL A 14 15.57 3.70 -37.55
C VAL A 14 16.10 2.91 -36.35
N ALA A 15 17.26 3.30 -35.83
CA ALA A 15 17.80 2.77 -34.59
C ALA A 15 16.96 3.26 -33.41
N VAL A 16 15.98 2.46 -32.98
CA VAL A 16 15.23 2.70 -31.74
C VAL A 16 16.13 2.30 -30.57
N ALA A 17 16.81 3.28 -29.96
CA ALA A 17 17.54 3.08 -28.72
C ALA A 17 16.53 2.84 -27.58
N ALA A 18 16.32 1.57 -27.23
CA ALA A 18 15.50 1.17 -26.09
C ALA A 18 16.24 1.53 -24.78
N LEU A 19 15.96 2.70 -24.23
CA LEU A 19 16.36 3.08 -22.87
C LEU A 19 15.46 2.33 -21.88
N SER A 20 15.89 1.16 -21.42
CA SER A 20 15.30 0.52 -20.25
C SER A 20 15.67 1.32 -19.00
N ALA A 21 14.80 2.23 -18.58
CA ALA A 21 14.90 2.87 -17.28
C ALA A 21 14.40 1.89 -16.20
N CYS A 22 15.30 1.36 -15.38
CA CYS A 22 14.92 0.61 -14.19
C CYS A 22 14.34 1.59 -13.16
N VAL A 23 13.02 1.61 -12.99
CA VAL A 23 12.38 2.28 -11.85
C VAL A 23 12.73 1.49 -10.58
N SER A 24 13.53 2.10 -9.70
CA SER A 24 13.76 1.56 -8.36
C SER A 24 12.62 2.02 -7.46
N THR A 25 11.87 1.08 -6.87
CA THR A 25 10.88 1.41 -5.85
C THR A 25 11.60 1.67 -4.52
N PRO A 26 11.34 2.80 -3.85
CA PRO A 26 11.91 3.05 -2.53
C PRO A 26 11.40 1.99 -1.54
N VAL A 27 12.32 1.32 -0.84
CA VAL A 27 11.99 0.33 0.19
C VAL A 27 11.95 1.02 1.55
N VAL A 28 10.80 0.97 2.21
CA VAL A 28 10.64 1.46 3.59
C VAL A 28 11.03 0.35 4.56
N GLN A 29 12.10 0.55 5.32
CA GLN A 29 12.52 -0.38 6.36
C GLN A 29 11.69 -0.18 7.63
N THR A 30 11.17 -1.28 8.18
CA THR A 30 10.27 -1.25 9.35
C THR A 30 10.88 -1.91 10.58
N ALA A 31 12.11 -2.45 10.50
CA ALA A 31 12.72 -3.25 11.55
C ALA A 31 12.95 -2.46 12.85
N ASP A 32 13.34 -1.19 12.75
CA ASP A 32 13.71 -0.36 13.91
C ASP A 32 12.53 0.43 14.52
N MET A 33 11.32 0.29 13.98
CA MET A 33 10.13 0.98 14.49
C MET A 33 9.54 0.22 15.70
N PRO A 34 9.05 0.90 16.75
CA PRO A 34 8.51 0.26 17.93
C PRO A 34 7.14 -0.41 17.68
N GLY A 35 6.78 -1.37 18.53
CA GLY A 35 5.54 -2.14 18.40
C GLY A 35 5.64 -3.26 17.37
N GLN A 36 4.53 -3.97 17.13
CA GLN A 36 4.43 -5.02 16.12
C GLN A 36 3.80 -4.49 14.84
N LEU A 37 4.26 -4.95 13.68
CA LEU A 37 3.66 -4.57 12.39
C LEU A 37 2.20 -5.05 12.34
N GLU A 38 1.26 -4.11 12.18
CA GLU A 38 -0.17 -4.42 12.25
C GLU A 38 -0.68 -4.98 10.91
N PRO A 39 -1.23 -6.20 10.86
CA PRO A 39 -1.88 -6.68 9.65
C PRO A 39 -3.15 -5.87 9.35
N VAL A 40 -3.33 -5.48 8.09
CA VAL A 40 -4.48 -4.68 7.66
C VAL A 40 -5.44 -5.53 6.83
N HIS A 41 -6.72 -5.41 7.15
CA HIS A 41 -7.81 -6.00 6.38
C HIS A 41 -8.18 -5.19 5.14
N ALA A 42 -8.04 -3.86 5.27
CA ALA A 42 -8.26 -2.91 4.20
C ALA A 42 -7.65 -1.56 4.60
N ALA A 43 -7.34 -0.76 3.60
CA ALA A 43 -7.02 0.64 3.75
C ALA A 43 -7.76 1.44 2.66
N ALA A 44 -8.25 2.63 3.02
CA ALA A 44 -8.87 3.56 2.11
C ALA A 44 -8.36 4.97 2.39
N PHE A 45 -8.21 5.75 1.32
CA PHE A 45 -7.71 7.12 1.36
C PHE A 45 -8.69 8.05 0.66
N THR A 46 -9.03 9.15 1.30
CA THR A 46 -9.74 10.28 0.67
C THR A 46 -8.75 11.42 0.42
N GLN A 47 -9.25 12.61 0.10
CA GLN A 47 -8.42 13.80 -0.01
C GLN A 47 -7.73 14.17 1.31
N ASP A 48 -8.27 13.81 2.46
CA ASP A 48 -7.84 14.32 3.77
C ASP A 48 -7.93 13.28 4.90
N MET A 49 -8.25 12.02 4.60
CA MET A 49 -8.47 10.96 5.58
C MET A 49 -7.77 9.67 5.16
N ALA A 50 -7.15 9.01 6.14
CA ALA A 50 -6.66 7.64 6.04
C ALA A 50 -7.52 6.74 6.95
N VAL A 51 -8.12 5.71 6.36
CA VAL A 51 -9.02 4.78 7.05
C VAL A 51 -8.48 3.38 6.92
N PHE A 52 -8.39 2.66 8.04
CA PHE A 52 -7.85 1.31 8.11
C PHE A 52 -8.82 0.38 8.82
N TRP A 53 -8.88 -0.87 8.38
CA TRP A 53 -9.58 -1.95 9.07
C TRP A 53 -8.55 -2.93 9.60
N VAL A 54 -8.61 -3.22 10.90
CA VAL A 54 -7.65 -4.07 11.60
C VAL A 54 -8.36 -5.05 12.53
N SER A 55 -7.69 -6.13 12.91
CA SER A 55 -8.25 -7.10 13.86
C SER A 55 -8.42 -6.51 15.25
N SER A 56 -9.44 -7.00 15.97
CA SER A 56 -9.73 -6.58 17.33
C SER A 56 -10.38 -7.73 18.11
N ASN A 57 -9.90 -7.94 19.32
CA ASN A 57 -10.52 -8.78 20.33
C ASN A 57 -11.48 -8.00 21.24
N GLY A 58 -11.80 -6.75 20.88
CA GLY A 58 -12.89 -5.98 21.46
C GLY A 58 -12.50 -4.64 22.05
N CYS A 59 -11.20 -4.36 22.28
CA CYS A 59 -10.76 -3.07 22.82
C CYS A 59 -9.75 -2.31 21.96
N THR A 60 -9.34 -2.82 20.79
CA THR A 60 -8.48 -2.05 19.88
C THR A 60 -9.07 -0.67 19.56
N GLY A 61 -8.33 0.39 19.87
CA GLY A 61 -8.60 1.79 19.54
C GLY A 61 -7.40 2.49 18.88
N LYS A 62 -7.53 3.81 18.64
CA LYS A 62 -6.49 4.64 18.01
C LYS A 62 -5.19 4.71 18.82
N ASP A 63 -5.25 4.55 20.15
CA ASP A 63 -4.09 4.64 21.02
C ASP A 63 -3.25 3.34 20.99
N ASP A 64 -3.88 2.19 20.70
CA ASP A 64 -3.20 0.90 20.63
C ASP A 64 -2.43 0.70 19.31
N VAL A 65 -2.84 1.37 18.24
CA VAL A 65 -2.28 1.24 16.89
C VAL A 65 -1.78 2.59 16.39
N LYS A 66 -0.47 2.69 16.15
CA LYS A 66 0.19 3.92 15.74
C LYS A 66 0.59 3.91 14.26
N PRO A 67 0.22 4.94 13.48
CA PRO A 67 0.75 5.17 12.15
C PRO A 67 2.15 5.78 12.20
N PHE A 68 3.07 5.22 11.43
CA PHE A 68 4.38 5.78 11.14
C PHE A 68 4.44 6.23 9.68
N VAL A 69 4.70 7.52 9.46
CA VAL A 69 4.71 8.12 8.13
C VAL A 69 6.14 8.27 7.64
N THR A 70 6.49 7.56 6.57
CA THR A 70 7.76 7.75 5.86
C THR A 70 7.52 8.62 4.64
N ARG A 71 8.13 9.80 4.59
CA ARG A 71 8.05 10.71 3.44
C ARG A 71 9.06 10.29 2.38
N LEU A 72 8.60 10.19 1.14
CA LEU A 72 9.41 10.03 -0.06
C LEU A 72 9.42 11.36 -0.82
N ARG A 73 10.03 11.42 -2.01
CA ARG A 73 10.08 12.68 -2.80
C ARG A 73 8.68 13.22 -3.13
N ASP A 74 7.83 12.36 -3.66
CA ASP A 74 6.52 12.75 -4.23
C ASP A 74 5.34 11.98 -3.60
N SER A 75 5.60 11.19 -2.56
CA SER A 75 4.60 10.34 -1.91
C SER A 75 4.94 10.08 -0.44
N ALA A 76 4.00 9.48 0.29
CA ALA A 76 4.20 9.02 1.65
C ALA A 76 3.79 7.55 1.78
N VAL A 77 4.48 6.84 2.66
CA VAL A 77 4.16 5.46 3.02
C VAL A 77 3.74 5.44 4.48
N ILE A 78 2.53 4.96 4.74
CA ILE A 78 2.03 4.73 6.09
C ILE A 78 2.33 3.28 6.49
N THR A 79 2.92 3.11 7.67
CA THR A 79 3.11 1.82 8.31
C THR A 79 2.38 1.81 9.65
N LEU A 80 1.32 1.00 9.79
CA LEU A 80 0.64 0.82 11.07
C LEU A 80 1.41 -0.16 11.97
N ARG A 81 1.53 0.17 13.26
CA ARG A 81 2.09 -0.73 14.25
C ARG A 81 1.27 -0.74 15.51
N ARG A 82 1.05 -1.92 16.07
CA ARG A 82 0.40 -2.10 17.36
C ARG A 82 1.42 -1.91 18.48
N LEU A 83 1.17 -0.94 19.33
CA LEU A 83 1.98 -0.66 20.52
C LEU A 83 1.46 -1.46 21.71
N ASP A 84 0.14 -1.58 21.83
CA ASP A 84 -0.53 -2.26 22.93
C ASP A 84 -1.39 -3.43 22.43
N GLU A 85 -1.26 -4.57 23.10
CA GLU A 85 -1.95 -5.80 22.75
C GLU A 85 -3.45 -5.73 23.08
N ASP A 86 -4.29 -6.19 22.16
CA ASP A 86 -5.74 -6.31 22.41
C ASP A 86 -6.03 -7.57 23.24
N ARG A 87 -6.08 -7.37 24.56
CA ARG A 87 -6.31 -8.44 25.56
C ARG A 87 -7.77 -8.72 25.86
N CYS A 88 -8.69 -8.11 25.13
CA CYS A 88 -10.11 -8.37 25.30
C CYS A 88 -10.50 -9.75 24.73
N GLN A 89 -11.73 -10.20 24.99
CA GLN A 89 -12.23 -11.51 24.56
C GLN A 89 -13.52 -11.43 23.73
N ASP A 90 -13.90 -10.22 23.32
CA ASP A 90 -15.08 -9.92 22.51
C ASP A 90 -14.62 -9.68 21.05
N VAL A 91 -14.24 -10.78 20.40
CA VAL A 91 -13.71 -10.79 19.03
C VAL A 91 -14.66 -10.04 18.09
N LYS A 92 -14.10 -9.12 17.30
CA LYS A 92 -14.80 -8.40 16.23
C LYS A 92 -14.44 -9.07 14.90
N PRO A 93 -15.29 -9.94 14.32
CA PRO A 93 -14.94 -10.72 13.12
C PRO A 93 -14.61 -9.85 11.91
N GLU A 94 -15.26 -8.68 11.82
CA GLU A 94 -15.02 -7.70 10.76
C GLU A 94 -13.84 -6.77 11.03
N GLY A 95 -13.21 -6.92 12.20
CA GLY A 95 -12.25 -5.97 12.74
C GLY A 95 -12.90 -4.68 13.23
N VAL A 96 -12.08 -3.66 13.44
CA VAL A 96 -12.49 -2.30 13.76
C VAL A 96 -11.92 -1.31 12.75
N GLN A 97 -12.64 -0.21 12.55
CA GLN A 97 -12.21 0.90 11.72
C GLN A 97 -11.42 1.90 12.55
N LEU A 98 -10.19 2.21 12.15
CA LEU A 98 -9.36 3.27 12.71
C LEU A 98 -9.13 4.34 11.64
N GLN A 99 -9.23 5.60 12.03
CA GLN A 99 -9.14 6.73 11.11
C GLN A 99 -8.23 7.83 11.63
N TRP A 100 -7.44 8.39 10.73
CA TRP A 100 -6.62 9.56 10.97
C TRP A 100 -6.81 10.58 9.87
N SER A 101 -6.90 11.86 10.24
CA SER A 101 -6.84 12.92 9.22
C SER A 101 -5.42 13.01 8.68
N PHE A 102 -5.26 13.53 7.47
CA PHE A 102 -3.95 13.79 6.90
C PHE A 102 -3.19 14.82 7.75
N GLU A 103 -3.88 15.82 8.32
CA GLU A 103 -3.29 16.78 9.26
C GLU A 103 -2.71 16.08 10.51
N GLU A 104 -3.43 15.13 11.12
CA GLU A 104 -2.93 14.33 12.26
C GLU A 104 -1.66 13.54 11.88
N LEU A 105 -1.56 13.10 10.63
CA LEU A 105 -0.41 12.38 10.08
C LEU A 105 0.70 13.32 9.61
N GLY A 106 0.49 14.64 9.67
CA GLY A 106 1.38 15.66 9.13
C GLY A 106 1.52 15.57 7.61
N LEU A 107 0.48 15.16 6.90
CA LEU A 107 0.37 15.06 5.44
C LEU A 107 -0.48 16.22 4.88
N GLU A 108 -0.14 16.67 3.69
CA GLU A 108 -0.93 17.66 2.94
C GLU A 108 -2.19 17.01 2.34
N PRO A 109 -3.33 17.71 2.28
CA PRO A 109 -4.51 17.21 1.57
C PRO A 109 -4.19 16.83 0.11
N GLY A 110 -4.63 15.64 -0.31
CA GLY A 110 -4.41 15.11 -1.66
C GLY A 110 -3.03 14.47 -1.87
N ALA A 111 -2.20 14.36 -0.83
CA ALA A 111 -0.91 13.67 -0.92
C ALA A 111 -1.08 12.24 -1.47
N GLN A 112 -0.12 11.80 -2.30
CA GLN A 112 -0.06 10.42 -2.77
C GLN A 112 0.41 9.51 -1.62
N VAL A 113 -0.44 8.58 -1.20
CA VAL A 113 -0.19 7.71 -0.05
C VAL A 113 -0.28 6.24 -0.43
N SER A 114 0.61 5.43 0.13
CA SER A 114 0.51 3.96 0.11
C SER A 114 0.69 3.36 1.51
N VAL A 115 0.41 2.07 1.64
CA VAL A 115 0.51 1.32 2.91
C VAL A 115 1.56 0.24 2.79
N ASN A 116 2.39 0.08 3.81
CA ASN A 116 3.41 -0.97 3.90
C ASN A 116 3.14 -1.90 5.10
N ASN A 117 1.94 -2.48 5.12
CA ASN A 117 1.49 -3.42 6.12
C ASN A 117 1.14 -4.76 5.48
N PRO A 118 1.33 -5.89 6.18
CA PRO A 118 0.86 -7.18 5.72
C PRO A 118 -0.64 -7.13 5.49
N TYR A 119 -1.08 -7.63 4.34
CA TYR A 119 -2.50 -7.80 4.08
C TYR A 119 -3.01 -9.06 4.76
N MET A 120 -4.13 -8.95 5.47
CA MET A 120 -4.83 -10.09 6.07
C MET A 120 -6.26 -10.13 5.56
N LEU A 121 -6.59 -11.20 4.83
CA LEU A 121 -7.96 -11.42 4.38
C LEU A 121 -8.91 -11.41 5.57
N ARG A 122 -9.99 -10.62 5.46
CA ARG A 122 -11.12 -10.77 6.38
C ARG A 122 -11.73 -12.14 6.14
N GLN A 123 -11.94 -12.90 7.21
CA GLN A 123 -12.75 -14.09 7.14
C GLN A 123 -14.20 -13.63 7.06
N ASP A 124 -14.74 -13.54 5.85
CA ASP A 124 -16.17 -13.32 5.69
C ASP A 124 -16.92 -14.55 6.22
N VAL A 125 -18.00 -14.32 6.96
CA VAL A 125 -18.78 -15.38 7.62
C VAL A 125 -19.28 -16.45 6.62
N LYS A 126 -19.29 -16.15 5.31
CA LYS A 126 -19.69 -17.08 4.26
C LYS A 126 -18.66 -18.18 3.96
N THR A 127 -17.37 -17.97 4.26
CA THR A 127 -16.34 -18.96 3.93
C THR A 127 -16.35 -20.19 4.87
N ASN A 128 -17.02 -20.11 6.03
CA ASN A 128 -17.10 -21.21 7.00
C ASN A 128 -18.38 -22.08 6.89
N ALA A 129 -19.22 -21.86 5.89
CA ALA A 129 -20.43 -22.69 5.66
C ALA A 129 -20.18 -23.90 4.73
N ALA A 130 -18.92 -24.14 4.34
CA ALA A 130 -18.52 -25.21 3.42
C ALA A 130 -17.36 -26.04 4.00
N SER A 131 -17.52 -26.61 5.19
CA SER A 131 -16.65 -27.66 5.74
C SER A 131 -17.46 -28.64 6.57
#